data_AF-A0A957DRF7-F1
#
_entry.id   AF-A0A957DRF7-F1
#
_cell.length_a   1.000
_cell.length_b   1.000
_cell.length_c   1.000
_cell.angle_alpha   90.00
_cell.angle_beta   90.00
_cell.angle_gamma   90.00
#
_symmetry.space_group_name_H-M   'P 1'
#
loop_
_entity.id
_entity.type
_entity.pdbx_description
1 polymer ?
#
loop_
_entity_poly.entity_id
_entity_poly.type
_entity_poly.pdbx_seq_one_letter_code
_entity_poly.pdbx_strand_id
1 'polypeptide(L)' 'MEFIQRSTMALSKWCIDHPEATVALNFPGIGNGRLPRTAVTPNLQQLPDTVTVWEYPAHKDTS' A
#
# COMPACT_ATOMS: atom_id res chain seq x y z
N MET A 1 -6.29 -12.93 1.51
CA MET A 1 -5.87 -11.76 0.70
C MET A 1 -7.00 -10.82 0.33
N GLU A 2 -8.26 -11.20 0.52
CA GLU A 2 -9.43 -10.44 0.08
C GLU A 2 -9.48 -8.99 0.60
N PHE A 3 -9.05 -8.73 1.84
CA PHE A 3 -9.08 -7.38 2.42
C PHE A 3 -8.11 -6.39 1.78
N ILE A 4 -6.90 -6.83 1.42
CA ILE A 4 -5.93 -5.95 0.76
C ILE A 4 -6.47 -5.57 -0.61
N GLN A 5 -6.93 -6.56 -1.39
CA GLN A 5 -7.48 -6.33 -2.71
C GLN A 5 -8.70 -5.39 -2.68
N ARG A 6 -9.67 -5.64 -1.78
CA ARG A 6 -10.85 -4.77 -1.62
C ARG A 6 -10.45 -3.34 -1.23
N SER A 7 -9.47 -3.18 -0.34
CA SER A 7 -9.00 -1.86 0.09
C SER A 7 -8.26 -1.12 -1.02
N THR A 8 -7.40 -1.82 -1.76
CA THR A 8 -6.71 -1.27 -2.95
C THR A 8 -7.72 -0.84 -4.00
N MET A 9 -8.75 -1.64 -4.30
CA MET A 9 -9.79 -1.28 -5.26
C MET A 9 -10.59 -0.05 -4.81
N ALA A 10 -10.97 0.03 -3.54
CA ALA A 10 -11.68 1.18 -3.00
C ALA A 10 -10.82 2.45 -3.08
N LEU A 11 -9.53 2.36 -2.78
CA LEU A 11 -8.58 3.46 -2.90
C LEU A 11 -8.43 3.90 -4.36
N SER A 12 -8.21 2.97 -5.28
CA SER A 12 -8.10 3.30 -6.71
C SER A 12 -9.35 4.00 -7.23
N LYS A 13 -10.55 3.54 -6.83
CA LYS A 13 -11.81 4.21 -7.20
C LYS A 13 -11.85 5.63 -6.66
N TRP A 14 -11.51 5.83 -5.39
CA TRP A 14 -11.52 7.14 -4.78
C TRP A 14 -10.55 8.12 -5.45
N CYS A 15 -9.36 7.66 -5.85
CA CYS A 15 -8.37 8.47 -6.57
C CYS A 15 -8.83 8.84 -7.99
N ILE A 16 -9.62 8.00 -8.67
CA ILE A 16 -10.24 8.36 -9.95
C ILE A 16 -11.23 9.52 -9.78
N ASP A 17 -12.00 9.47 -8.69
CA ASP A 17 -12.99 10.51 -8.37
C ASP A 17 -12.33 11.82 -7.85
N HIS A 18 -11.04 11.79 -7.50
CA HIS A 18 -10.24 12.92 -6.97
C HIS A 18 -8.83 12.98 -7.60
N PRO A 19 -8.70 13.34 -8.89
CA PRO A 19 -7.42 13.29 -9.61
C PRO A 19 -6.34 14.23 -9.06
N GLU A 20 -6.72 15.26 -8.30
CA GLU A 20 -5.80 16.22 -7.66
C GLU A 20 -5.25 15.74 -6.32
N ALA A 21 -5.81 14.67 -5.75
CA ALA A 21 -5.39 14.18 -4.44
C ALA A 21 -4.10 13.36 -4.55
N THR A 22 -3.10 13.72 -3.74
CA THR A 22 -1.89 12.90 -3.54
C THR A 22 -2.04 12.06 -2.28
N VAL A 23 -1.91 10.74 -2.41
CA VAL A 23 -2.08 9.80 -1.30
C VAL A 23 -0.75 9.16 -0.94
N ALA A 24 -0.38 9.21 0.34
CA ALA A 24 0.75 8.44 0.87
C ALA A 24 0.22 7.19 1.59
N LEU A 25 0.62 6.00 1.11
CA LEU A 25 0.23 4.71 1.66
C LEU A 25 1.43 4.02 2.30
N ASN A 26 1.35 3.64 3.57
CA ASN A 26 2.35 2.76 4.17
C ASN A 26 2.26 1.37 3.52
N PHE A 27 3.39 0.73 3.21
CA PHE A 27 3.40 -0.58 2.57
C PHE A 27 2.56 -1.58 3.40
N PRO A 28 1.42 -2.05 2.88
CA PRO A 28 0.50 -2.86 3.67
C PRO A 28 1.09 -4.25 3.92
N GLY A 29 0.91 -4.76 5.14
CA GLY A 29 1.35 -6.11 5.51
C GLY A 29 2.77 -6.20 6.07
N ILE A 30 3.53 -5.10 6.18
CA ILE A 30 4.78 -5.04 6.94
C ILE A 30 4.47 -4.76 8.43
N GLY A 31 5.13 -5.47 9.34
CA GLY A 31 4.83 -5.49 10.77
C GLY A 31 3.93 -6.67 11.17
N ASN A 32 2.80 -6.40 11.85
CA ASN A 32 1.90 -7.42 12.42
C ASN A 32 1.25 -8.37 11.40
N GLY A 33 1.27 -8.04 10.10
CA GLY A 33 0.69 -8.88 9.04
C GLY A 33 1.55 -10.05 8.58
N ARG A 34 2.89 -9.99 8.79
CA ARG A 34 3.89 -11.00 8.37
C ARG A 34 3.74 -11.49 6.91
N LEU A 35 3.15 -10.69 6.03
CA LEU A 35 2.97 -11.08 4.64
C LEU A 35 4.28 -10.86 3.87
N PRO A 36 4.69 -11.82 3.02
CA PRO A 36 5.83 -11.59 2.15
C PRO A 36 5.50 -10.48 1.15
N ARG A 37 6.50 -9.66 0.81
CA ARG A 37 6.35 -8.53 -0.13
C ARG A 37 5.68 -8.97 -1.43
N THR A 38 6.10 -10.11 -1.95
CA THR A 38 5.59 -10.73 -3.20
C THR A 38 4.09 -11.01 -3.17
N ALA A 39 3.51 -11.21 -1.99
CA ALA A 39 2.08 -11.42 -1.84
C ALA A 39 1.28 -10.11 -2.02
N VAL A 40 1.88 -8.96 -1.71
CA VAL A 40 1.18 -7.67 -1.68
C VAL A 40 1.46 -6.85 -2.94
N THR A 41 2.69 -6.91 -3.47
CA THR A 41 3.13 -6.15 -4.66
C THR A 41 2.14 -6.15 -5.82
N PRO A 42 1.52 -7.28 -6.23
CA PRO A 42 0.59 -7.28 -7.37
C PRO A 42 -0.63 -6.37 -7.17
N ASN A 43 -1.11 -6.23 -5.93
CA ASN A 43 -2.22 -5.32 -5.62
C ASN A 43 -1.77 -3.86 -5.69
N LEU A 44 -0.56 -3.55 -5.19
CA LEU A 44 -0.03 -2.19 -5.21
C LEU A 44 0.26 -1.67 -6.62
N GLN A 45 0.63 -2.56 -7.55
CA GLN A 45 0.83 -2.21 -8.96
C GLN A 45 -0.43 -1.73 -9.67
N GLN A 46 -1.62 -1.93 -9.09
CA GLN A 46 -2.89 -1.49 -9.64
C GLN A 46 -3.32 -0.10 -9.13
N LEU A 47 -2.54 0.49 -8.21
CA LEU A 47 -2.80 1.83 -7.71
C LEU A 47 -2.41 2.88 -8.76
N PRO A 48 -3.15 4.00 -8.86
CA PRO A 48 -2.80 5.09 -9.74
C PRO A 48 -1.54 5.81 -9.27
N ASP A 49 -0.88 6.54 -10.19
CA ASP A 49 0.37 7.27 -9.93
C ASP A 49 0.25 8.34 -8.85
N THR A 50 -0.97 8.76 -8.52
CA THR A 50 -1.26 9.70 -7.42
C THR A 50 -1.07 9.08 -6.03
N VAL A 51 -0.86 7.75 -5.95
CA VAL A 51 -0.57 7.04 -4.71
C VAL A 51 0.92 6.71 -4.62
N THR A 52 1.59 7.26 -3.62
CA THR A 52 2.97 6.87 -3.30
C THR A 52 2.98 5.89 -2.13
N VAL A 53 3.57 4.71 -2.34
CA VAL A 53 3.75 3.71 -1.29
C VAL A 53 5.10 3.93 -0.60
N TRP A 54 5.08 4.06 0.73
CA TRP A 54 6.27 4.30 1.55
C TRP A 54 6.51 3.15 2.52
N GLU A 55 7.78 2.84 2.76
CA GLU A 55 8.23 1.87 3.77
C GLU A 55 9.05 2.62 4.82
N TYR A 56 8.76 2.38 6.09
CA TYR A 56 9.70 2.80 7.13
C TYR A 56 10.98 1.95 6.98
N PRO A 57 12.18 2.55 7.02
CA PRO A 57 13.39 1.77 7.22
C PRO A 57 13.18 0.99 8.51
N ALA A 58 13.30 -0.34 8.45
CA ALA A 58 13.20 -1.17 9.63
C ALA A 58 14.07 -0.54 10.73
N HIS A 59 13.49 -0.28 11.91
CA HIS A 59 14.28 0.10 13.06
C HIS A 59 15.37 -0.95 13.18
N LYS A 60 16.62 -0.57 12.90
CA LYS A 60 17.76 -1.35 13.32
C LYS A 60 17.69 -1.26 14.83
N ASP A 61 17.19 -2.31 15.47
CA ASP A 61 17.36 -2.51 16.90
C ASP A 61 18.87 -2.36 17.15
N THR A 62 19.27 -1.22 17.69
CA THR A 62 20.58 -1.03 18.29
C THR A 62 20.64 -1.99 19.48
N SER A 63 21.16 -3.19 19.22
CA SER A 63 21.77 -4.06 20.23
C SER A 63 23.22 -3.65 20.44
#